data_AF-A0A9R1JTB4-F1
#
_entry.id   AF-A0A9R1JTB4-F1
#
_cell.length_a   1.000
_cell.length_b   1.000
_cell.length_c   1.000
_cell.angle_alpha   90.00
_cell.angle_beta   90.00
_cell.angle_gamma   90.00
#
_symmetry.space_group_name_H-M   'P 1'
#
loop_
_entity.id
_entity.type
_entity.pdbx_description
1 polymer ?
#
loop_
_entity_poly.entity_id
_entity_poly.type
_entity_poly.pdbx_seq_one_letter_code
_entity_poly.pdbx_strand_id
1 'polypeptide(L)'
;MVIEAKRELQEAVKKNDTLEEGLVGKELELAKALQAANDTREEARGALKDIQEARRIAAGAFADLPCSISDAAQFYRAEEKKSAEKHFWSQYLALNYPVPFVDQLKQLIELHQAAKLAMKDLVVRLWPAEPIPSSYFGLVKRIVGACPRLEVIKRSVCIEGARMAFARAKVHWGKLDAEKLMTEGRPEGKEHRKPELYYNGVLKGARLVAEQCTKDTIFP
;
A
#
# COMPACT_ATOMS: atom_id res chain seq x y z
N MET A 1 -37.80 -32.03 -79.47
CA MET A 1 -37.58 -32.68 -78.17
C MET A 1 -36.09 -32.90 -77.88
N VAL A 2 -35.32 -33.55 -78.75
CA VAL A 2 -33.87 -33.82 -78.52
C VAL A 2 -33.01 -32.56 -78.42
N ILE A 3 -33.30 -31.52 -79.21
CA ILE A 3 -32.51 -30.26 -79.21
C ILE A 3 -32.68 -29.49 -77.89
N GLU A 4 -33.91 -29.42 -77.36
CA GLU A 4 -34.19 -28.71 -76.10
C GLU A 4 -33.54 -29.45 -74.92
N ALA A 5 -33.70 -30.77 -74.86
CA ALA A 5 -33.05 -31.60 -73.83
C ALA A 5 -31.52 -31.46 -73.83
N LYS A 6 -30.89 -31.30 -75.02
CA LYS A 6 -29.45 -31.05 -75.12
C LYS A 6 -29.05 -29.68 -74.57
N ARG A 7 -29.85 -28.63 -74.81
CA ARG A 7 -29.60 -27.29 -74.29
C ARG A 7 -29.72 -27.25 -72.77
N GLU A 8 -30.79 -27.83 -72.24
CA GLU A 8 -31.04 -27.92 -70.79
C GLU A 8 -29.90 -28.68 -70.08
N LEU A 9 -29.42 -29.78 -70.67
CA LEU A 9 -28.28 -30.53 -70.13
C LEU A 9 -27.00 -29.69 -70.09
N GLN A 10 -26.71 -28.90 -71.12
CA GLN A 10 -25.53 -28.02 -71.14
C GLN A 10 -25.62 -26.89 -70.10
N GLU A 11 -26.81 -26.36 -69.88
CA GLU A 11 -27.03 -25.35 -68.83
C GLU A 11 -26.86 -25.95 -67.43
N ALA A 12 -27.38 -27.17 -67.22
CA ALA A 12 -27.21 -27.91 -65.98
C ALA A 12 -25.74 -28.22 -65.68
N VAL A 13 -24.94 -28.60 -66.69
CA VAL A 13 -23.49 -28.83 -66.54
C VAL A 13 -22.78 -27.55 -66.10
N LYS A 14 -23.01 -26.42 -66.79
CA LYS A 14 -22.39 -25.14 -66.42
C LYS A 14 -22.75 -24.69 -65.00
N LYS A 15 -24.01 -24.91 -64.61
CA LYS A 15 -24.47 -24.62 -63.25
C LYS A 15 -23.79 -25.52 -62.23
N ASN A 16 -23.57 -26.80 -62.57
CA ASN A 16 -22.83 -27.72 -61.71
C ASN A 16 -21.38 -27.28 -61.52
N ASP A 17 -20.67 -26.95 -62.61
CA ASP A 17 -19.28 -26.47 -62.55
C ASP A 17 -19.16 -25.22 -61.65
N THR A 18 -20.10 -24.27 -61.81
CA THR A 18 -20.15 -23.06 -60.97
C THR A 18 -20.41 -23.37 -59.49
N LEU A 19 -21.22 -24.40 -59.22
CA LEU A 19 -21.50 -24.84 -57.85
C LEU A 19 -20.30 -25.58 -57.24
N GLU A 20 -19.57 -26.37 -58.01
CA GLU A 20 -18.34 -27.06 -57.57
C GLU A 20 -17.25 -26.04 -57.22
N GLU A 21 -17.00 -25.04 -58.08
CA GLU A 21 -16.06 -23.95 -57.78
C GLU A 21 -16.48 -23.18 -56.52
N GLY A 22 -17.78 -22.88 -56.40
CA GLY A 22 -18.33 -22.23 -55.21
C GLY A 22 -18.23 -23.08 -53.95
N LEU A 23 -18.34 -24.40 -54.06
CA LEU A 23 -18.20 -25.34 -52.96
C LEU A 23 -16.73 -25.39 -52.48
N VAL A 24 -15.78 -25.55 -53.40
CA VAL A 24 -14.34 -25.54 -53.08
C VAL A 24 -13.93 -24.22 -52.44
N GLY A 25 -14.45 -23.09 -52.94
CA GLY A 25 -14.24 -21.79 -52.31
C GLY A 25 -14.74 -21.74 -50.85
N LYS A 26 -15.95 -22.26 -50.60
CA LYS A 26 -16.50 -22.35 -49.23
C LYS A 26 -15.70 -23.30 -48.33
N GLU A 27 -15.22 -24.42 -48.86
CA GLU A 27 -14.38 -25.37 -48.12
C GLU A 27 -13.05 -24.73 -47.69
N LEU A 28 -12.42 -23.95 -48.59
CA LEU A 28 -11.20 -23.21 -48.28
C LEU A 28 -11.44 -22.15 -47.19
N GLU A 29 -12.54 -21.40 -47.27
CA GLU A 29 -12.89 -20.42 -46.25
C GLU A 29 -13.21 -21.07 -44.89
N LEU A 30 -13.90 -22.21 -44.90
CA LEU A 30 -14.15 -22.98 -43.68
C LEU A 30 -12.86 -23.50 -43.05
N ALA A 31 -11.92 -23.99 -43.85
CA ALA A 31 -10.62 -24.46 -43.36
C ALA A 31 -9.82 -23.32 -42.71
N LYS A 32 -9.80 -22.12 -43.32
CA LYS A 32 -9.16 -20.93 -42.74
C LYS A 32 -9.82 -20.52 -41.42
N ALA A 33 -11.16 -20.52 -41.36
CA ALA A 33 -11.90 -20.17 -40.15
C ALA A 33 -11.63 -21.16 -39.01
N LEU A 34 -11.56 -22.46 -39.31
CA LEU A 34 -11.22 -23.50 -38.34
C LEU A 34 -9.80 -23.35 -37.80
N GLN A 35 -8.83 -23.05 -38.67
CA GLN A 35 -7.45 -22.80 -38.24
C GLN A 35 -7.39 -21.59 -37.30
N ALA A 36 -7.99 -20.46 -37.69
CA ALA A 36 -8.03 -19.25 -36.86
C ALA A 36 -8.71 -19.49 -35.50
N ALA A 37 -9.79 -20.27 -35.46
CA ALA A 37 -10.47 -20.64 -34.23
C ALA A 37 -9.60 -21.52 -33.32
N ASN A 38 -8.82 -22.45 -33.89
CA ASN A 38 -7.88 -23.28 -33.12
C ASN A 38 -6.74 -22.45 -32.54
N ASP A 39 -6.17 -21.53 -33.32
CA ASP A 39 -5.09 -20.65 -32.86
C ASP A 39 -5.57 -19.78 -31.69
N THR A 40 -6.74 -19.16 -31.83
CA THR A 40 -7.39 -18.37 -30.76
C THR A 40 -7.65 -19.23 -29.51
N ARG A 41 -8.03 -20.49 -29.68
CA ARG A 41 -8.28 -21.42 -28.56
C ARG A 41 -7.00 -21.77 -27.81
N GLU A 42 -5.89 -21.97 -28.51
CA GLU A 42 -4.60 -22.24 -27.86
C GLU A 42 -4.08 -21.00 -27.13
N GLU A 43 -4.26 -19.80 -27.68
CA GLU A 43 -3.94 -18.54 -26.98
C GLU A 43 -4.78 -18.38 -25.70
N ALA A 44 -6.09 -18.60 -25.77
CA ALA A 44 -6.98 -18.55 -24.62
C ALA A 44 -6.61 -19.59 -23.55
N ARG A 45 -6.18 -20.78 -23.96
CA ARG A 45 -5.69 -21.83 -23.05
C ARG A 45 -4.40 -21.41 -22.37
N GLY A 46 -3.51 -20.71 -23.06
CA GLY A 46 -2.32 -20.10 -22.49
C GLY A 46 -2.68 -19.10 -21.39
N ALA A 47 -3.50 -18.09 -21.72
CA ALA A 47 -3.93 -17.06 -20.77
C ALA A 47 -4.63 -17.65 -19.53
N LEU A 48 -5.44 -18.70 -19.70
CA LEU A 48 -6.09 -19.37 -18.58
C LEU A 48 -5.09 -20.00 -17.61
N LYS A 49 -4.01 -20.61 -18.11
CA LYS A 49 -2.94 -21.17 -17.25
C LYS A 49 -2.24 -20.07 -16.46
N ASP A 50 -1.95 -18.94 -17.09
CA ASP A 50 -1.32 -17.79 -16.43
C ASP A 50 -2.22 -17.24 -15.30
N ILE A 51 -3.54 -17.13 -15.55
CA ILE A 51 -4.52 -16.71 -14.53
C ILE A 51 -4.58 -17.70 -13.37
N GLN A 52 -4.56 -19.01 -13.65
CA GLN A 52 -4.57 -20.04 -12.62
C GLN A 52 -3.30 -20.00 -11.75
N GLU A 53 -2.14 -19.78 -12.34
CA GLU A 53 -0.89 -19.64 -11.59
C GLU A 53 -0.88 -18.34 -10.76
N ALA A 54 -1.31 -17.21 -11.33
CA ALA A 54 -1.47 -15.96 -10.60
C ALA A 54 -2.40 -16.12 -9.39
N ARG A 55 -3.51 -16.85 -9.56
CA ARG A 55 -4.45 -17.17 -8.46
C ARG A 55 -3.78 -18.04 -7.38
N ARG A 56 -2.94 -19.00 -7.76
CA ARG A 56 -2.21 -19.87 -6.82
C ARG A 56 -1.21 -19.07 -5.99
N ILE A 57 -0.44 -18.20 -6.63
CA ILE A 57 0.53 -17.32 -5.96
C ILE A 57 -0.20 -16.36 -5.00
N ALA A 58 -1.30 -15.76 -5.47
CA ALA A 58 -2.12 -14.83 -4.70
C ALA A 58 -2.72 -15.48 -3.44
N ALA A 59 -3.17 -16.73 -3.53
CA ALA A 59 -3.81 -17.42 -2.39
C ALA A 59 -2.92 -17.50 -1.14
N GLY A 60 -1.59 -17.63 -1.31
CA GLY A 60 -0.64 -17.63 -0.20
C GLY A 60 -0.24 -16.22 0.25
N ALA A 61 0.02 -15.32 -0.70
CA ALA A 61 0.50 -13.96 -0.41
C ALA A 61 -0.55 -13.07 0.29
N PHE A 62 -1.84 -13.41 0.15
CA PHE A 62 -2.97 -12.59 0.60
C PHE A 62 -3.90 -13.35 1.56
N ALA A 63 -3.36 -14.27 2.35
CA ALA A 63 -4.13 -15.03 3.33
C ALA A 63 -4.82 -14.12 4.38
N ASP A 64 -4.27 -12.93 4.63
CA ASP A 64 -4.76 -11.90 5.55
C ASP A 64 -5.65 -10.84 4.88
N LEU A 65 -5.82 -10.89 3.55
CA LEU A 65 -6.64 -9.94 2.80
C LEU A 65 -8.10 -9.86 3.31
N PRO A 66 -8.80 -10.97 3.65
CA PRO A 66 -10.15 -10.86 4.22
C PRO A 66 -10.19 -10.02 5.51
N CYS A 67 -9.21 -10.21 6.40
CA CYS A 67 -9.10 -9.42 7.64
C CYS A 67 -8.80 -7.95 7.32
N SER A 68 -7.85 -7.70 6.43
CA SER A 68 -7.48 -6.34 6.00
C SER A 68 -8.66 -5.57 5.41
N ILE A 69 -9.51 -6.22 4.62
CA ILE A 69 -10.73 -5.61 4.06
C ILE A 69 -11.73 -5.29 5.16
N SER A 70 -11.96 -6.22 6.09
CA SER A 70 -12.86 -6.01 7.22
C SER A 70 -12.41 -4.81 8.07
N ASP A 71 -11.12 -4.74 8.37
CA ASP A 71 -10.52 -3.66 9.15
C ASP A 71 -10.63 -2.32 8.42
N ALA A 72 -10.32 -2.28 7.12
CA ALA A 72 -10.48 -1.08 6.29
C ALA A 72 -11.94 -0.62 6.24
N ALA A 73 -12.88 -1.55 6.03
CA ALA A 73 -14.30 -1.27 5.99
C ALA A 73 -14.84 -0.71 7.31
N GLN A 74 -14.36 -1.22 8.45
CA GLN A 74 -14.70 -0.69 9.77
C GLN A 74 -14.10 0.70 10.00
N PHE A 75 -12.82 0.90 9.65
CA PHE A 75 -12.13 2.17 9.79
C PHE A 75 -12.85 3.30 9.04
N TYR A 76 -13.12 3.10 7.75
CA TYR A 76 -13.77 4.14 6.93
C TYR A 76 -15.26 4.32 7.26
N ARG A 77 -15.92 3.34 7.88
CA ARG A 77 -17.29 3.51 8.37
C ARG A 77 -17.37 4.59 9.46
N ALA A 78 -16.40 4.58 10.38
CA ALA A 78 -16.32 5.50 11.51
C ALA A 78 -15.96 6.94 11.09
N GLU A 79 -15.43 7.13 9.88
CA GLU A 79 -15.05 8.44 9.37
C GLU A 79 -16.31 9.30 9.09
N GLU A 80 -16.47 10.47 9.72
CA GLU A 80 -17.66 11.32 9.50
C GLU A 80 -17.73 11.88 8.07
N LYS A 81 -16.56 12.14 7.48
CA LYS A 81 -16.43 12.70 6.15
C LYS A 81 -16.82 11.66 5.10
N LYS A 82 -17.65 12.06 4.13
CA LYS A 82 -17.89 11.24 2.93
C LYS A 82 -16.67 11.34 2.02
N SER A 83 -15.94 10.24 1.89
CA SER A 83 -14.77 10.05 1.02
C SER A 83 -15.05 8.98 -0.04
N ALA A 84 -14.24 8.97 -1.12
CA ALA A 84 -14.36 7.96 -2.17
C ALA A 84 -13.99 6.57 -1.63
N GLU A 85 -13.00 6.53 -0.74
CA GLU A 85 -12.54 5.37 0.01
C GLU A 85 -13.66 4.83 0.90
N LYS A 86 -14.38 5.70 1.62
CA LYS A 86 -15.53 5.27 2.41
C LYS A 86 -16.61 4.63 1.55
N HIS A 87 -16.93 5.22 0.40
CA HIS A 87 -17.88 4.62 -0.52
C HIS A 87 -17.39 3.26 -1.06
N PHE A 88 -16.10 3.17 -1.43
CA PHE A 88 -15.49 1.94 -1.90
C PHE A 88 -15.53 0.82 -0.85
N TRP A 89 -14.97 1.07 0.34
CA TRP A 89 -14.85 0.05 1.39
C TRP A 89 -16.20 -0.36 2.00
N SER A 90 -17.19 0.53 2.00
CA SER A 90 -18.54 0.20 2.51
C SER A 90 -19.23 -0.92 1.74
N GLN A 91 -18.83 -1.18 0.49
CA GLN A 91 -19.38 -2.25 -0.35
C GLN A 91 -18.97 -3.65 0.13
N TYR A 92 -17.96 -3.75 0.99
CA TYR A 92 -17.39 -5.02 1.45
C TYR A 92 -17.74 -5.38 2.90
N LEU A 93 -18.58 -4.58 3.58
CA LEU A 93 -18.97 -4.74 4.99
C LEU A 93 -19.75 -6.03 5.31
N ALA A 94 -20.31 -6.70 4.30
CA ALA A 94 -21.30 -7.77 4.50
C ALA A 94 -21.17 -8.96 3.52
N LEU A 95 -20.02 -9.14 2.87
CA LEU A 95 -19.90 -10.21 1.89
C LEU A 95 -19.75 -11.58 2.54
N ASN A 96 -20.71 -12.46 2.22
CA ASN A 96 -20.54 -13.89 2.36
C ASN A 96 -19.55 -14.36 1.26
N TYR A 97 -18.47 -15.01 1.68
CA TYR A 97 -17.44 -15.56 0.80
C TYR A 97 -18.03 -16.63 -0.15
N PRO A 98 -17.52 -16.78 -1.40
CA PRO A 98 -16.29 -16.20 -1.94
C PRO A 98 -16.49 -15.04 -2.94
N VAL A 99 -15.65 -14.01 -2.81
CA VAL A 99 -15.58 -12.85 -3.72
C VAL A 99 -14.86 -13.22 -5.02
N PRO A 100 -15.29 -12.74 -6.21
CA PRO A 100 -14.59 -12.98 -7.48
C PRO A 100 -13.13 -12.51 -7.45
N PHE A 101 -12.23 -13.25 -8.12
CA PHE A 101 -10.79 -12.94 -8.14
C PHE A 101 -10.47 -11.51 -8.61
N VAL A 102 -11.21 -11.01 -9.59
CA VAL A 102 -11.05 -9.63 -10.09
C VAL A 102 -11.34 -8.59 -9.01
N ASP A 103 -12.33 -8.83 -8.15
CA ASP A 103 -12.64 -7.91 -7.05
C ASP A 103 -11.63 -8.01 -5.92
N GLN A 104 -11.05 -9.21 -5.69
CA GLN A 104 -9.89 -9.36 -4.80
C GLN A 104 -8.69 -8.54 -5.27
N LEU A 105 -8.42 -8.51 -6.58
CA LEU A 105 -7.36 -7.67 -7.15
C LEU A 105 -7.63 -6.18 -6.96
N LYS A 106 -8.89 -5.72 -7.14
CA LYS A 106 -9.26 -4.32 -6.86
C LYS A 106 -9.02 -3.95 -5.41
N GLN A 107 -9.46 -4.79 -4.46
CA GLN A 107 -9.25 -4.59 -3.03
C GLN A 107 -7.76 -4.47 -2.69
N LEU A 108 -6.93 -5.32 -3.27
CA LEU A 108 -5.48 -5.29 -3.07
C LEU A 108 -4.85 -4.01 -3.62
N ILE A 109 -5.25 -3.56 -4.81
CA ILE A 109 -4.73 -2.34 -5.41
C ILE A 109 -5.06 -1.13 -4.53
N GLU A 110 -6.30 -1.03 -4.04
CA GLU A 110 -6.71 0.06 -3.15
C GLU A 110 -5.94 0.03 -1.81
N LEU A 111 -5.75 -1.16 -1.22
CA LEU A 111 -4.94 -1.30 0.00
C LEU A 111 -3.49 -0.87 -0.24
N HIS A 112 -2.90 -1.27 -1.37
CA HIS A 112 -1.55 -0.87 -1.75
C HIS A 112 -1.42 0.65 -1.93
N GLN A 113 -2.43 1.30 -2.52
CA GLN A 113 -2.45 2.75 -2.69
C GLN A 113 -2.55 3.48 -1.33
N ALA A 114 -3.44 3.03 -0.45
CA ALA A 114 -3.58 3.56 0.90
C ALA A 114 -2.28 3.41 1.69
N ALA A 115 -1.65 2.23 1.65
CA ALA A 115 -0.36 1.98 2.29
C ALA A 115 0.73 2.91 1.74
N LYS A 116 0.82 3.07 0.40
CA LYS A 116 1.78 3.96 -0.24
C LYS A 116 1.61 5.41 0.20
N LEU A 117 0.39 5.90 0.33
CA LEU A 117 0.10 7.26 0.80
C LEU A 117 0.50 7.44 2.27
N ALA A 118 0.13 6.50 3.14
CA ALA A 118 0.51 6.52 4.56
C ALA A 118 2.03 6.51 4.74
N MET A 119 2.74 5.69 3.95
CA MET A 119 4.20 5.65 3.96
C MET A 119 4.82 6.98 3.51
N LYS A 120 4.28 7.62 2.47
CA LYS A 120 4.75 8.95 2.02
C LYS A 120 4.56 10.01 3.11
N ASP A 121 3.39 10.06 3.73
CA ASP A 121 3.07 10.99 4.83
C ASP A 121 4.03 10.79 6.02
N LEU A 122 4.29 9.53 6.40
CA LEU A 122 5.29 9.20 7.41
C LEU A 122 6.70 9.68 7.03
N VAL A 123 7.11 9.47 5.78
CA VAL A 123 8.43 9.92 5.29
C VAL A 123 8.56 11.44 5.36
N VAL A 124 7.54 12.20 4.96
CA VAL A 124 7.57 13.67 5.05
C VAL A 124 7.74 14.13 6.50
N ARG A 125 7.06 13.49 7.45
CA ARG A 125 7.18 13.84 8.87
C ARG A 125 8.54 13.52 9.48
N LEU A 126 9.11 12.37 9.13
CA LEU A 126 10.40 11.92 9.69
C LEU A 126 11.60 12.58 9.00
N TRP A 127 11.47 12.94 7.73
CA TRP A 127 12.53 13.54 6.91
C TRP A 127 12.03 14.74 6.09
N PRO A 128 11.67 15.87 6.74
CA PRO A 128 11.09 17.02 6.04
C PRO A 128 12.03 17.67 5.03
N ALA A 129 13.35 17.50 5.19
CA ALA A 129 14.37 18.06 4.32
C ALA A 129 14.89 17.08 3.24
N GLU A 130 14.46 15.82 3.23
CA GLU A 130 14.91 14.83 2.23
C GLU A 130 13.84 14.59 1.15
N PRO A 131 14.26 14.31 -0.10
CA PRO A 131 13.32 14.00 -1.16
C PRO A 131 12.58 12.68 -0.88
N ILE A 132 11.27 12.67 -1.12
CA ILE A 132 10.43 11.47 -0.97
C ILE A 132 10.87 10.42 -2.01
N PRO A 133 11.02 9.13 -1.63
CA PRO A 133 11.32 8.07 -2.58
C PRO A 133 10.25 7.97 -3.67
N SER A 134 10.68 7.81 -4.92
CA SER A 134 9.79 7.71 -6.08
C SER A 134 9.12 6.33 -6.21
N SER A 135 9.74 5.28 -5.67
CA SER A 135 9.24 3.90 -5.75
C SER A 135 8.64 3.41 -4.41
N TYR A 136 7.72 2.44 -4.48
CA TYR A 136 7.16 1.80 -3.29
C TYR A 136 8.23 1.12 -2.45
N PHE A 137 9.13 0.36 -3.08
CA PHE A 137 10.25 -0.26 -2.38
C PHE A 137 11.19 0.77 -1.73
N GLY A 138 11.40 1.93 -2.36
CA GLY A 138 12.15 3.03 -1.78
C GLY A 138 11.50 3.57 -0.49
N LEU A 139 10.18 3.67 -0.46
CA LEU A 139 9.42 4.02 0.76
C LEU A 139 9.64 2.97 1.86
N VAL A 140 9.47 1.68 1.53
CA VAL A 140 9.69 0.57 2.47
C VAL A 140 11.11 0.60 3.03
N LYS A 141 12.13 0.72 2.16
CA LYS A 141 13.54 0.77 2.58
C LYS A 141 13.81 1.95 3.51
N ARG A 142 13.25 3.13 3.22
CA ARG A 142 13.39 4.31 4.08
C ARG A 142 12.77 4.10 5.46
N ILE A 143 11.59 3.50 5.52
CA ILE A 143 10.91 3.19 6.79
C ILE A 143 11.67 2.13 7.58
N VAL A 144 12.15 1.06 6.94
CA VAL A 144 12.98 0.04 7.60
C VAL A 144 14.26 0.66 8.16
N GLY A 145 14.83 1.64 7.46
CA GLY A 145 15.98 2.42 7.92
C GLY A 145 15.66 3.53 8.93
N ALA A 146 14.43 3.65 9.43
CA ALA A 146 14.03 4.76 10.31
C ALA A 146 14.62 4.67 11.71
N CYS A 147 14.91 3.47 12.22
CA CYS A 147 15.25 3.25 13.64
C CYS A 147 16.40 4.14 14.14
N PRO A 148 17.55 4.24 13.45
CA PRO A 148 18.63 5.13 13.88
C PRO A 148 18.18 6.60 13.97
N ARG A 149 17.33 7.05 13.05
CA ARG A 149 16.81 8.42 13.05
C ARG A 149 15.82 8.67 14.18
N LEU A 150 14.98 7.69 14.50
CA LEU A 150 14.09 7.77 15.66
C LEU A 150 14.89 7.89 16.96
N GLU A 151 16.01 7.19 17.09
CA GLU A 151 16.90 7.33 18.26
C GLU A 151 17.55 8.73 18.32
N VAL A 152 17.98 9.28 17.18
CA VAL A 152 18.47 10.67 17.12
C VAL A 152 17.37 11.66 17.53
N ILE A 153 16.13 11.47 17.07
CA ILE A 153 14.99 12.32 17.45
C ILE A 153 14.70 12.20 18.96
N LYS A 154 14.67 10.98 19.51
CA LYS A 154 14.46 10.77 20.96
C LYS A 154 15.53 11.48 21.78
N ARG A 155 16.81 11.34 21.40
CA ARG A 155 17.93 12.01 22.07
C ARG A 155 17.80 13.52 21.98
N SER A 156 17.47 14.05 20.80
CA SER A 156 17.25 15.47 20.57
C SER A 156 16.16 16.05 21.50
N VAL A 157 15.00 15.39 21.57
CA VAL A 157 13.88 15.83 22.42
C VAL A 157 14.27 15.80 23.90
N CYS A 158 15.04 14.79 24.33
CA CYS A 158 15.57 14.70 25.68
C CYS A 158 16.51 15.87 26.01
N ILE A 159 17.45 16.17 25.11
CA ILE A 159 18.40 17.29 25.25
C ILE A 159 17.65 18.61 25.37
N GLU A 160 16.64 18.84 24.52
CA GLU A 160 15.89 20.09 24.54
C GLU A 160 15.09 20.26 25.84
N GLY A 161 14.39 19.21 26.27
CA GLY A 161 13.67 19.21 27.54
C GLY A 161 14.61 19.48 28.72
N ALA A 162 15.79 18.85 28.74
CA ALA A 162 16.80 19.08 29.76
C ALA A 162 17.34 20.51 29.72
N ARG A 163 17.63 21.05 28.52
CA ARG A 163 18.08 22.43 28.33
C ARG A 163 17.10 23.43 28.92
N MET A 164 15.82 23.29 28.61
CA MET A 164 14.76 24.15 29.15
C MET A 164 14.60 24.00 30.67
N ALA A 165 14.67 22.78 31.19
CA ALA A 165 14.56 22.52 32.62
C ALA A 165 15.73 23.14 33.40
N PHE A 166 16.97 22.96 32.94
CA PHE A 166 18.14 23.56 33.57
C PHE A 166 18.13 25.09 33.49
N ALA A 167 17.69 25.67 32.37
CA ALA A 167 17.53 27.12 32.25
C ALA A 167 16.54 27.66 33.31
N ARG A 168 15.39 27.00 33.48
CA ARG A 168 14.40 27.36 34.51
C ARG A 168 14.93 27.18 35.93
N ALA A 169 15.66 26.09 36.20
CA ALA A 169 16.28 25.88 37.50
C ALA A 169 17.34 26.96 37.81
N LYS A 170 18.14 27.35 36.82
CA LYS A 170 19.19 28.36 36.96
C LYS A 170 18.66 29.75 37.31
N VAL A 171 17.42 30.09 36.90
CA VAL A 171 16.74 31.34 37.32
C VAL A 171 16.54 31.39 38.84
N HIS A 172 16.27 30.25 39.49
CA HIS A 172 16.10 30.18 40.94
C HIS A 172 17.41 29.89 41.69
N TRP A 173 18.32 29.15 41.06
CA TRP A 173 19.66 28.83 41.58
C TRP A 173 20.74 29.41 40.67
N GLY A 174 21.03 30.71 40.79
CA GLY A 174 21.95 31.41 39.89
C GLY A 174 23.38 30.83 39.83
N LYS A 175 23.83 30.16 40.90
CA LYS A 175 25.13 29.45 40.95
C LYS A 175 25.06 28.00 40.44
N LEU A 176 23.95 27.58 39.85
CA LEU A 176 23.79 26.24 39.30
C LEU A 176 24.77 26.03 38.13
N ASP A 177 25.61 25.02 38.31
CA ASP A 177 26.44 24.42 37.28
C ASP A 177 25.78 23.10 36.86
N ALA A 178 25.16 23.10 35.67
CA ALA A 178 24.41 21.96 35.16
C ALA A 178 25.31 20.78 34.76
N GLU A 179 26.55 21.06 34.34
CA GLU A 179 27.52 20.02 34.00
C GLU A 179 27.96 19.30 35.27
N LYS A 180 28.40 20.05 36.29
CA LYS A 180 28.74 19.47 37.60
C LYS A 180 27.58 18.70 38.21
N LEU A 181 26.36 19.21 38.11
CA LEU A 181 25.18 18.51 38.64
C LEU A 181 24.96 17.13 38.00
N MET A 182 25.37 16.95 36.73
CA MET A 182 25.19 15.69 36.01
C MET A 182 26.40 14.76 36.10
N THR A 183 27.59 15.29 36.35
CA THR A 183 28.85 14.51 36.41
C THR A 183 29.28 14.20 37.84
N GLU A 184 28.97 15.06 38.81
CA GLU A 184 29.29 14.86 40.21
C GLU A 184 28.18 14.07 40.91
N GLY A 185 28.59 13.28 41.91
CA GLY A 185 27.67 12.53 42.75
C GLY A 185 26.77 13.44 43.60
N ARG A 186 25.87 12.81 44.35
CA ARG A 186 24.98 13.54 45.24
C ARG A 186 25.80 14.35 46.27
N PRO A 187 25.40 15.58 46.63
CA PRO A 187 26.12 16.37 47.63
C PRO A 187 26.27 15.59 48.93
N GLU A 188 27.45 15.67 49.53
CA GLU A 188 27.80 14.99 50.77
C GLU A 188 26.79 15.36 51.89
N GLY A 189 26.27 14.35 52.60
CA GLY A 189 25.26 14.50 53.64
C GLY A 189 23.82 14.66 53.13
N LYS A 190 23.57 14.50 51.82
CA LYS A 190 22.22 14.55 51.21
C LYS A 190 21.83 13.25 50.51
N GLU A 191 22.38 12.12 50.94
CA GLU A 191 22.20 10.80 50.33
C GLU A 191 20.72 10.36 50.29
N HIS A 192 19.88 10.87 51.18
CA HIS A 192 18.44 10.62 51.20
C HIS A 192 17.66 11.31 50.06
N ARG A 193 18.22 12.34 49.41
CA ARG A 193 17.53 13.11 48.36
C ARG A 193 17.65 12.44 47.00
N LYS A 194 16.77 11.48 46.74
CA LYS A 194 16.72 10.70 45.50
C LYS A 194 15.87 11.37 44.41
N PRO A 195 16.34 11.54 43.15
CA PRO A 195 15.55 12.10 42.05
C PRO A 195 14.18 11.43 41.88
N GLU A 196 14.14 10.12 42.10
CA GLU A 196 12.93 9.29 41.96
C GLU A 196 11.80 9.73 42.90
N LEU A 197 12.12 10.34 44.04
CA LEU A 197 11.14 10.87 44.99
C LEU A 197 10.40 12.11 44.44
N TYR A 198 11.00 12.80 43.46
CA TYR A 198 10.48 14.07 42.94
C TYR A 198 9.77 13.92 41.59
N TYR A 199 9.88 12.79 40.90
CA TYR A 199 9.31 12.59 39.56
C TYR A 199 7.82 12.91 39.48
N ASN A 200 7.02 12.43 40.43
CA ASN A 200 5.58 12.74 40.46
C ASN A 200 5.30 14.24 40.64
N GLY A 201 6.13 14.94 41.43
CA GLY A 201 6.00 16.38 41.67
C GLY A 201 6.33 17.22 40.43
N VAL A 202 7.26 16.76 39.60
CA VAL A 202 7.73 17.52 38.43
C VAL A 202 7.04 17.12 37.12
N LEU A 203 6.34 15.98 37.06
CA LEU A 203 5.76 15.45 35.82
C LEU A 203 4.80 16.43 35.14
N LYS A 204 3.95 17.14 35.89
CA LYS A 204 3.05 18.16 35.33
C LYS A 204 3.84 19.28 34.64
N GLY A 205 4.92 19.74 35.27
CA GLY A 205 5.81 20.74 34.69
C GLY A 205 6.54 20.23 33.45
N ALA A 206 7.01 18.97 33.47
CA ALA A 206 7.66 18.34 32.33
C ALA A 206 6.74 18.28 31.09
N ARG A 207 5.45 18.00 31.26
CA ARG A 207 4.47 18.03 30.16
C ARG A 207 4.32 19.42 29.54
N LEU A 208 4.28 20.47 30.35
CA LEU A 208 4.23 21.86 29.87
C LEU A 208 5.51 22.25 29.12
N VAL A 209 6.67 21.75 29.56
CA VAL A 209 7.94 21.93 28.83
C VAL A 209 7.86 21.21 27.48
N ALA A 210 7.35 19.98 27.44
CA ALA A 210 7.21 19.23 26.19
C ALA A 210 6.31 19.91 25.16
N GLU A 211 5.29 20.65 25.57
CA GLU A 211 4.44 21.46 24.69
C GLU A 211 5.18 22.66 24.09
N GLN A 212 6.25 23.14 24.75
CA GLN A 212 7.08 24.26 24.30
C GLN A 212 8.27 23.82 23.44
N CYS A 213 8.65 22.54 23.49
CA CYS A 213 9.75 22.00 22.70
C CYS A 213 9.45 22.12 21.20
N THR A 214 10.40 22.69 20.44
CA THR A 214 10.30 22.74 18.97
C THR A 214 10.39 21.33 18.41
N LYS A 215 9.42 20.94 17.58
CA LYS A 215 9.39 19.60 16.95
C LYS A 215 10.25 19.50 15.70
N ASP A 216 10.66 20.64 15.14
CA ASP A 216 11.37 20.72 13.87
C ASP A 216 12.90 20.75 14.03
N THR A 217 13.40 20.90 15.25
CA THR A 217 14.84 20.99 15.54
C THR A 217 15.38 19.64 16.02
N ILE A 218 16.43 19.14 15.36
CA ILE A 218 17.17 17.95 15.78
C ILE A 218 18.51 18.39 16.38
N PHE A 219 18.68 18.19 17.68
CA PHE A 219 19.96 18.35 18.37
C PHE A 219 20.85 17.11 18.15
N PRO A 220 22.12 17.28 17.75
CA PRO A 220 23.07 16.18 17.56
C PRO A 220 23.54 15.55 18.88
#